data_AF-Q5NWX5-F1
#
_entry.id   AF-Q5NWX5-F1
#
_cell.length_a   1.000
_cell.length_b   1.000
_cell.length_c   1.000
_cell.angle_alpha   90.00
_cell.angle_beta   90.00
_cell.angle_gamma   90.00
#
_symmetry.space_group_name_H-M   'P 1'
#
loop_
_entity.id
_entity.type
_entity.pdbx_description
1 polymer ?
#
loop_
_entity_poly.entity_id
_entity_poly.type
_entity_poly.pdbx_seq_one_letter_code
_entity_poly.pdbx_strand_id
1 'polypeptide(L)'
;MGYGLNHDQVELMKGPTLSSSLPVVFDNSEKIDGIVMRCPECDRTVPDVLVRGRVQRPTVHVAVVDAGCYCEHCDTFGMQTLRFYDDGRAMFFNGKAWKEFDADPPSFWDRAKRYFAPRHNI
;
A
#
# COMPACT_ATOMS: atom_id res chain seq x y z
N MET A 1 -6.86 -13.93 24.71
CA MET A 1 -7.60 -12.67 24.99
C MET A 1 -8.03 -12.14 23.63
N GLY A 2 -9.31 -12.28 23.28
CA GLY A 2 -9.79 -11.84 21.97
C GLY A 2 -9.79 -10.32 21.91
N TYR A 3 -8.90 -9.73 21.11
CA TYR A 3 -8.97 -8.32 20.80
C TYR A 3 -10.15 -8.13 19.85
N GLY A 4 -11.28 -7.66 20.40
CA GLY A 4 -12.43 -7.27 19.60
C GLY A 4 -11.99 -6.21 18.58
N LEU A 5 -12.34 -6.43 17.32
CA LEU A 5 -12.07 -5.47 16.25
C LEU A 5 -12.77 -4.15 16.56
N ASN A 6 -12.06 -3.05 16.31
CA ASN A 6 -12.67 -1.73 16.41
C ASN A 6 -13.65 -1.49 15.24
N HIS A 7 -14.48 -0.45 15.37
CA HIS A 7 -15.50 -0.14 14.36
C HIS A 7 -14.91 0.03 12.95
N ASP A 8 -13.79 0.74 12.82
CA ASP A 8 -13.15 1.00 11.53
C ASP A 8 -12.62 -0.28 10.88
N GLN A 9 -12.06 -1.20 11.67
CA GLN A 9 -11.61 -2.51 11.22
C GLN A 9 -12.78 -3.35 10.72
N VAL A 10 -13.91 -3.33 11.44
CA VAL A 10 -15.13 -4.04 11.02
C VAL A 10 -15.68 -3.46 9.71
N GLU A 11 -15.75 -2.15 9.59
CA GLU A 11 -16.20 -1.50 8.35
C GLU A 11 -15.26 -1.78 7.17
N LEU A 12 -13.95 -1.78 7.40
CA LEU A 12 -12.97 -2.13 6.38
C LEU A 12 -13.14 -3.58 5.92
N MET A 13 -13.41 -4.52 6.84
CA MET A 13 -13.62 -5.93 6.49
C MET A 13 -14.87 -6.18 5.64
N LYS A 14 -15.91 -5.37 5.81
CA LYS A 14 -17.13 -5.42 4.98
C LYS A 14 -16.90 -4.85 3.58
N GLY A 15 -15.83 -4.08 3.39
CA GLY A 15 -15.46 -3.49 2.12
C GLY A 15 -15.06 -4.53 1.07
N PRO A 16 -14.83 -4.09 -0.17
CA PRO A 16 -14.33 -4.96 -1.22
C PRO A 16 -12.86 -5.36 -0.97
N THR A 17 -12.38 -6.35 -1.73
CA THR A 17 -10.95 -6.69 -1.73
C THR A 17 -10.14 -5.50 -2.23
N LEU A 18 -8.95 -5.28 -1.66
CA LEU A 18 -8.09 -4.18 -2.11
C LEU A 18 -7.74 -4.31 -3.60
N SER A 19 -7.51 -5.55 -4.07
CA SER A 19 -7.23 -5.87 -5.46
C SER A 19 -8.32 -5.42 -6.44
N SER A 20 -9.58 -5.30 -6.00
CA SER A 20 -10.67 -4.81 -6.87
C SER A 20 -10.62 -3.29 -7.09
N SER A 21 -9.91 -2.57 -6.23
CA SER A 21 -9.74 -1.12 -6.30
C SER A 21 -8.41 -0.71 -6.95
N LEU A 22 -7.62 -1.68 -7.42
CA LEU A 22 -6.36 -1.51 -8.14
C LEU A 22 -6.55 -1.92 -9.61
N PRO A 23 -5.79 -1.34 -10.56
CA PRO A 23 -4.75 -0.35 -10.35
C PRO A 23 -5.30 1.06 -10.13
N VAL A 24 -4.59 1.86 -9.33
CA VAL A 24 -4.85 3.30 -9.20
C VAL A 24 -3.93 4.03 -10.15
N VAL A 25 -4.48 4.69 -11.17
CA VAL A 25 -3.71 5.41 -12.21
C VAL A 25 -3.77 6.92 -11.99
N PHE A 26 -2.63 7.57 -11.86
CA PHE A 26 -2.47 9.03 -11.77
C PHE A 26 -2.44 9.67 -13.17
N ASP A 27 -2.67 10.98 -13.24
CA ASP A 27 -2.75 11.71 -14.53
C ASP A 27 -1.43 11.67 -15.31
N ASN A 28 -0.29 11.52 -14.62
CA ASN A 28 1.04 11.38 -15.22
C ASN A 28 1.38 9.93 -15.63
N SER A 29 0.39 9.03 -15.67
CA SER A 29 0.54 7.59 -15.97
C SER A 29 1.28 6.76 -14.91
N GLU A 30 1.71 7.36 -13.79
CA GLU A 30 2.13 6.56 -12.64
C GLU A 30 0.96 5.74 -12.11
N LYS A 31 1.25 4.53 -11.65
CA LYS A 31 0.20 3.60 -11.24
C LYS A 31 0.62 2.72 -10.07
N ILE A 32 -0.37 2.40 -9.26
CA ILE A 32 -0.24 1.43 -8.16
C ILE A 32 -0.90 0.14 -8.64
N ASP A 33 -0.09 -0.82 -9.09
CA ASP A 33 -0.58 -2.08 -9.65
C ASP A 33 -0.98 -3.11 -8.58
N GLY A 34 -0.36 -3.04 -7.40
CA GLY A 34 -0.53 -4.05 -6.35
C GLY A 34 0.01 -3.55 -5.02
N ILE A 35 -0.57 -4.05 -3.93
CA ILE A 35 -0.11 -3.79 -2.57
C ILE A 35 -0.03 -5.14 -1.87
N VAL A 36 1.19 -5.55 -1.50
CA VAL A 36 1.43 -6.80 -0.79
C VAL A 36 1.42 -6.53 0.70
N MET A 37 0.47 -7.14 1.41
CA MET A 37 0.36 -7.03 2.87
C MET A 37 1.05 -8.21 3.54
N ARG A 38 1.76 -7.93 4.63
CA ARG A 38 2.38 -8.95 5.48
C ARG A 38 1.83 -8.88 6.89
N CYS A 39 1.69 -10.03 7.53
CA CYS A 39 1.35 -10.09 8.94
C CYS A 39 2.53 -9.57 9.78
N PRO A 40 2.33 -8.60 10.69
CA PRO A 40 3.42 -8.06 11.51
C PRO A 40 3.97 -9.06 12.53
N GLU A 41 3.22 -10.11 12.87
CA GLU A 41 3.63 -11.10 13.88
C GLU A 41 4.41 -12.27 13.29
N CYS A 42 3.97 -12.79 12.13
CA CYS A 42 4.59 -13.96 11.50
C CYS A 42 5.32 -13.68 10.19
N ASP A 43 5.35 -12.41 9.74
CA ASP A 43 5.94 -11.91 8.47
C ASP A 43 5.45 -12.64 7.21
N ARG A 44 4.37 -13.41 7.31
CA ARG A 44 3.78 -14.09 6.15
C ARG A 44 3.03 -13.10 5.28
N THR A 45 3.21 -13.25 3.97
CA THR A 45 2.37 -12.58 2.98
C THR A 45 0.93 -13.04 3.12
N VAL A 46 0.01 -12.10 3.24
CA VAL A 46 -1.43 -12.37 3.31
C VAL A 46 -1.98 -12.42 1.88
N PRO A 47 -2.75 -13.46 1.49
CA PRO A 47 -3.37 -13.52 0.17
C PRO A 47 -4.26 -12.32 -0.13
N ASP A 48 -4.19 -11.77 -1.34
CA ASP A 48 -4.98 -10.59 -1.76
C ASP A 48 -6.49 -10.76 -1.56
N VAL A 49 -6.99 -12.00 -1.64
CA VAL A 49 -8.41 -12.33 -1.38
C VAL A 49 -8.83 -12.12 0.07
N LEU A 50 -7.88 -12.05 1.00
CA LEU A 50 -8.06 -11.73 2.43
C LEU A 50 -7.66 -10.29 2.76
N VAL A 51 -7.11 -9.55 1.79
CA VAL A 51 -6.80 -8.13 1.94
C VAL A 51 -8.03 -7.32 1.54
N ARG A 52 -8.49 -6.50 2.46
CA ARG A 52 -9.58 -5.55 2.28
C ARG A 52 -9.00 -4.15 2.22
N GLY A 53 -9.65 -3.27 1.48
CA GLY A 53 -9.17 -1.91 1.46
C GLY A 53 -10.10 -0.93 0.77
N ARG A 54 -9.83 0.34 1.01
CA ARG A 54 -10.46 1.45 0.31
C ARG A 54 -9.40 2.39 -0.22
N VAL A 55 -9.62 2.87 -1.43
CA VAL A 55 -8.80 3.90 -2.05
C VAL A 55 -9.56 5.22 -1.99
N GLN A 56 -8.92 6.24 -1.45
CA GLN A 56 -9.40 7.61 -1.45
C GLN A 56 -8.47 8.46 -2.32
N ARG A 57 -9.03 9.43 -3.04
CA ARG A 57 -8.26 10.43 -3.79
C ARG A 57 -8.58 11.83 -3.26
N PRO A 58 -7.86 12.31 -2.24
CA PRO A 58 -8.04 13.66 -1.72
C PRO A 58 -7.67 14.74 -2.75
N THR A 59 -6.68 14.47 -3.61
CA THR A 59 -6.26 15.34 -4.72
C THR A 59 -5.90 14.50 -5.94
N VAL A 60 -5.69 15.12 -7.10
CA VAL A 60 -5.25 14.44 -8.32
C VAL A 60 -3.83 13.86 -8.22
N HIS A 61 -3.02 14.41 -7.31
CA HIS A 61 -1.60 14.03 -7.11
C HIS A 61 -1.40 13.03 -5.96
N VAL A 62 -2.46 12.69 -5.21
CA VAL A 62 -2.36 11.88 -3.99
C VAL A 62 -3.45 10.83 -3.92
N ALA A 63 -3.04 9.58 -3.74
CA ALA A 63 -3.93 8.48 -3.40
C ALA A 63 -3.65 8.01 -1.97
N VAL A 64 -4.70 7.89 -1.16
CA VAL A 64 -4.62 7.31 0.19
C VAL A 64 -5.29 5.95 0.14
N VAL A 65 -4.58 4.92 0.60
CA VAL A 65 -5.07 3.55 0.64
C VAL A 65 -5.12 3.09 2.08
N ASP A 66 -6.31 2.84 2.59
CA ASP A 66 -6.48 2.12 3.84
C ASP A 66 -6.59 0.63 3.51
N ALA A 67 -5.61 -0.15 3.95
CA ALA A 67 -5.55 -1.59 3.74
C ALA A 67 -5.66 -2.32 5.09
N GLY A 68 -6.47 -3.37 5.12
CA GLY A 68 -6.65 -4.25 6.26
C GLY A 68 -6.51 -5.69 5.84
N CYS A 69 -5.88 -6.51 6.65
CA CYS A 69 -5.68 -7.91 6.35
C CYS A 69 -5.84 -8.76 7.61
N TYR A 70 -6.52 -9.90 7.46
CA TYR A 70 -6.65 -10.88 8.51
C TYR A 70 -5.63 -12.00 8.29
N CYS A 71 -4.81 -12.28 9.30
CA CYS A 71 -3.85 -13.38 9.28
C CYS A 71 -4.49 -14.63 9.89
N GLU A 72 -4.79 -15.62 9.06
CA GLU A 72 -5.37 -16.90 9.52
C GLU A 72 -4.43 -17.70 10.43
N HIS A 73 -3.11 -17.42 10.40
CA HIS A 73 -2.14 -18.13 11.24
C HIS A 73 -2.06 -17.57 12.65
N CYS A 74 -2.08 -16.25 12.78
CA CYS A 74 -1.99 -15.55 14.05
C CYS A 74 -3.35 -15.26 14.67
N ASP A 75 -4.45 -15.39 13.90
CA ASP A 75 -5.79 -14.95 14.28
C ASP A 75 -5.81 -13.44 14.63
N THR A 76 -5.08 -12.65 13.85
CA THR A 76 -4.93 -11.20 14.08
C THR A 76 -5.29 -10.37 12.85
N PHE A 77 -5.92 -9.23 13.10
CA PHE A 77 -6.25 -8.26 12.05
C PHE A 77 -5.28 -7.08 12.10
N GLY A 78 -4.52 -6.90 11.02
CA GLY A 78 -3.64 -5.76 10.82
C GLY A 78 -4.29 -4.72 9.91
N MET A 79 -4.13 -3.45 10.24
CA MET A 79 -4.54 -2.34 9.38
C MET A 79 -3.35 -1.41 9.15
N GLN A 80 -3.18 -0.96 7.91
CA GLN A 80 -2.16 -0.01 7.51
C GLN A 80 -2.77 1.03 6.58
N THR A 81 -2.56 2.29 6.92
CA THR A 81 -2.85 3.39 6.00
C THR A 81 -1.58 3.74 5.24
N LEU A 82 -1.71 3.80 3.92
CA LEU A 82 -0.68 4.12 2.96
C LEU A 82 -1.07 5.38 2.19
N ARG A 83 -0.09 6.17 1.80
CA ARG A 83 -0.27 7.35 0.96
C ARG A 83 0.75 7.30 -0.16
N PHE A 84 0.26 7.41 -1.37
CA PHE A 84 1.03 7.40 -2.59
C PHE A 84 0.91 8.76 -3.27
N TYR A 85 2.01 9.19 -3.85
CA TYR A 85 2.12 10.41 -4.61
C TYR A 85 2.32 10.05 -6.09
N ASP A 86 1.85 10.93 -6.97
CA ASP A 86 2.09 10.82 -8.41
C ASP A 86 3.58 10.94 -8.77
N ASP A 87 4.44 11.46 -7.90
CA ASP A 87 5.90 11.47 -8.09
C ASP A 87 6.62 10.16 -7.71
N GLY A 88 5.86 9.11 -7.37
CA GLY A 88 6.37 7.79 -7.01
C GLY A 88 6.77 7.66 -5.54
N ARG A 89 6.66 8.71 -4.72
CA ARG A 89 6.84 8.57 -3.27
C ARG A 89 5.68 7.80 -2.65
N ALA A 90 6.02 7.02 -1.63
CA ALA A 90 5.05 6.32 -0.79
C ALA A 90 5.36 6.57 0.68
N MET A 91 4.30 6.74 1.46
CA MET A 91 4.37 6.91 2.90
C MET A 91 3.39 5.96 3.59
N PHE A 92 3.73 5.53 4.79
CA PHE A 92 2.83 4.78 5.66
C PHE A 92 2.56 5.57 6.94
N PHE A 93 1.38 5.41 7.51
CA PHE A 93 1.03 6.02 8.79
C PHE A 93 1.36 5.05 9.93
N ASN A 94 2.19 5.49 10.88
CA ASN A 94 2.60 4.65 12.02
C ASN A 94 1.72 4.82 13.28
N GLY A 95 0.55 5.46 13.14
CA GLY A 95 -0.33 5.81 14.25
C GLY A 95 -0.09 7.19 14.86
N LYS A 96 1.03 7.85 14.54
CA LYS A 96 1.36 9.22 15.01
C LYS A 96 1.72 10.17 13.88
N ALA A 97 2.49 9.70 12.93
CA ALA A 97 3.00 10.50 11.83
C ALA A 97 3.08 9.67 10.54
N TRP A 98 3.09 10.39 9.42
CA TRP A 98 3.44 9.82 8.13
C TRP A 98 4.95 9.63 8.07
N LYS A 99 5.36 8.43 7.69
CA LYS A 99 6.74 8.05 7.47
C LYS A 99 6.89 7.64 6.02
N GLU A 100 7.93 8.13 5.38
CA GLU A 100 8.32 7.61 4.07
C GLU A 100 8.71 6.15 4.24
N PHE A 101 8.37 5.32 3.26
CA PHE A 101 9.03 4.02 3.21
C PHE A 101 10.53 4.30 3.10
N ASP A 102 11.34 3.73 4.00
CA ASP A 102 12.74 3.52 3.70
C ASP A 102 12.75 2.53 2.54
N ALA A 103 12.56 3.03 1.32
CA ALA A 103 13.12 2.40 0.16
C ALA A 103 14.61 2.43 0.49
N ASP A 104 15.13 1.30 0.97
CA ASP A 104 16.55 1.04 0.94
C ASP A 104 16.96 1.48 -0.46
N PRO A 105 17.69 2.62 -0.59
CA PRO A 105 17.64 3.37 -1.83
C PRO A 105 18.09 2.43 -2.93
N PRO A 106 17.39 2.36 -4.08
CA PRO A 106 17.92 1.63 -5.22
C PRO A 106 19.37 2.08 -5.34
N SER A 107 20.29 1.12 -5.27
CA SER A 107 21.72 1.36 -5.15
C SER A 107 22.12 2.51 -6.08
N PHE A 108 23.15 3.30 -5.74
CA PHE A 108 23.63 4.40 -6.60
C PHE A 108 23.65 4.06 -8.12
N TRP A 109 23.90 2.78 -8.43
CA TRP A 109 23.80 2.17 -9.76
C TRP A 109 22.41 2.14 -10.41
N ASP A 110 21.33 1.88 -9.68
CA ASP A 110 19.97 1.86 -10.21
C ASP A 110 19.41 3.27 -10.47
N ARG A 111 19.86 4.27 -9.69
CA ARG A 111 19.61 5.69 -10.01
C ARG A 111 20.35 6.12 -11.27
N ALA A 112 21.58 5.66 -11.47
CA ALA A 112 22.37 5.97 -12.66
C ALA A 112 21.73 5.38 -13.94
N LYS A 113 21.14 4.18 -13.89
CA LYS A 113 20.44 3.59 -15.05
C LYS A 113 19.29 4.46 -15.57
N ARG A 114 18.61 5.25 -14.72
CA ARG A 114 17.57 6.20 -15.16
C ARG A 114 18.12 7.40 -15.95
N TYR A 115 19.37 7.78 -15.73
CA TYR A 115 20.04 8.86 -16.48
C TYR A 115 20.83 8.35 -17.69
N PHE A 116 21.27 7.09 -17.67
CA PHE A 116 22.02 6.45 -18.76
C PHE A 116 21.18 5.55 -19.68
N ALA A 117 19.90 5.32 -19.38
CA ALA A 117 19.01 4.64 -20.33
C ALA A 117 18.85 5.51 -21.59
N PRO A 118 19.23 5.03 -22.78
CA PRO A 118 19.02 5.78 -24.00
C PRO A 118 17.52 6.00 -24.18
N ARG A 119 17.12 7.27 -24.38
CA ARG A 119 15.78 7.63 -24.85
C ARG A 119 15.58 7.01 -26.22
N HIS A 120 15.09 5.77 -26.28
CA HIS A 120 14.54 5.22 -27.50
C HIS A 120 13.09 5.67 -27.60
N ASN A 121 12.88 6.69 -28.45
CA ASN A 121 11.60 6.97 -29.08
C ASN A 121 11.12 5.71 -29.81
N ILE A 122 9.93 5.24 -29.47
CA ILE A 122 8.94 4.70 -30.41
C ILE A 122 7.59 5.23 -29.97
#